data_AF-A0A352CQQ2-F1
#
_entry.id   AF-A0A352CQQ2-F1
#
_cell.length_a   1.000
_cell.length_b   1.000
_cell.length_c   1.000
_cell.angle_alpha   90.00
_cell.angle_beta   90.00
_cell.angle_gamma   90.00
#
_symmetry.space_group_name_H-M   'P 1'
#
loop_
_entity.id
_entity.type
_entity.pdbx_description
1 polymer ?
#
loop_
_entity_poly.entity_id
_entity_poly.type
_entity_poly.pdbx_seq_one_letter_code
_entity_poly.pdbx_strand_id
1 'polypeptide(L)'
;MVNSTGQLSVVENMSDGTVRPYEGTIIWSSSDDSIVSVDKNGRLTLNSKETSTVTATVENGKTAQCAVTAFDLYGLEIDPSPVSSLPVGTTV
;
A
#
# COMPACT_ATOMS: atom_id res chain seq x y z
N MET A 1 -12.62 11.38 5.55
CA MET A 1 -13.10 10.30 4.67
C MET A 1 -12.00 9.25 4.65
N VAL A 2 -12.19 8.13 5.35
CA VAL A 2 -11.17 7.09 5.54
C VAL A 2 -11.40 5.96 4.52
N ASN A 3 -10.99 6.17 3.28
CA ASN A 3 -10.90 5.09 2.30
C ASN A 3 -9.53 5.17 1.63
N SER A 4 -8.49 4.82 2.39
CA SER A 4 -7.16 4.62 1.83
C SER A 4 -7.22 3.38 0.94
N THR A 5 -7.18 3.57 -0.38
CA THR A 5 -7.08 2.46 -1.33
C THR A 5 -5.63 2.27 -1.72
N GLY A 6 -5.11 1.05 -1.57
CA GLY A 6 -3.77 0.66 -2.03
C GLY A 6 -3.87 -0.11 -3.35
N GLN A 7 -2.85 -0.04 -4.19
CA GLN A 7 -2.74 -0.89 -5.38
C GLN A 7 -1.62 -1.89 -5.15
N LEU A 8 -1.92 -3.18 -5.29
CA LEU A 8 -0.91 -4.23 -5.32
C LEU A 8 -0.54 -4.55 -6.76
N SER A 9 0.74 -4.86 -6.96
CA SER A 9 1.26 -5.38 -8.22
C SER A 9 2.13 -6.60 -7.91
N VAL A 10 1.97 -7.65 -8.71
CA VAL A 10 2.82 -8.83 -8.62
C VAL A 10 3.99 -8.64 -9.58
N VAL A 11 5.19 -8.98 -9.12
CA VAL A 11 6.40 -8.94 -9.96
C VAL A 11 7.08 -10.29 -9.99
N GLU A 12 7.64 -10.63 -11.14
CA GLU A 12 8.51 -11.78 -11.33
C GLU A 12 9.96 -11.34 -11.13
N ASN A 13 10.64 -11.99 -10.18
CA ASN A 13 12.07 -11.82 -9.96
C ASN A 13 12.82 -12.93 -10.71
N MET A 14 13.64 -12.55 -11.68
CA MET A 14 14.45 -13.45 -12.48
C MET A 14 15.86 -13.60 -11.87
N SER A 15 16.54 -14.71 -12.15
CA SER A 15 17.85 -15.04 -11.57
C SER A 15 18.98 -14.09 -12.00
N ASP A 16 18.77 -13.35 -13.09
CA ASP A 16 19.66 -12.29 -13.58
C ASP A 16 19.48 -10.95 -12.82
N GLY A 17 18.58 -10.90 -11.84
CA GLY A 17 18.22 -9.69 -11.10
C GLY A 17 17.17 -8.83 -11.78
N THR A 18 16.66 -9.24 -12.95
CA THR A 18 15.59 -8.53 -13.62
C THR A 18 14.28 -8.71 -12.84
N VAL A 19 13.59 -7.60 -12.59
CA VAL A 19 12.24 -7.59 -12.00
C VAL A 19 11.26 -7.13 -13.07
N ARG A 20 10.19 -7.90 -13.31
CA ARG A 20 9.15 -7.56 -14.29
C ARG A 20 7.77 -7.59 -13.66
N PRO A 21 6.83 -6.73 -14.08
CA PRO A 21 5.44 -6.89 -13.68
C PRO A 21 4.89 -8.21 -14.23
N TYR A 22 4.10 -8.89 -13.41
CA TYR A 22 3.36 -10.08 -13.85
C TYR A 22 2.07 -9.62 -14.52
N GLU A 23 1.95 -9.87 -15.82
CA GLU A 23 0.83 -9.46 -16.67
C GLU A 23 -0.24 -10.57 -16.84
N GLY A 24 -0.05 -11.72 -16.18
CA GLY A 24 -0.98 -12.85 -16.25
C GLY A 24 -2.17 -12.70 -15.29
N THR A 25 -3.06 -13.70 -15.28
CA THR A 25 -4.18 -13.74 -14.34
C THR A 25 -3.67 -13.91 -12.91
N ILE A 26 -4.03 -12.97 -12.03
CA ILE A 26 -3.74 -13.04 -10.60
C ILE A 26 -5.05 -13.27 -9.85
N ILE A 27 -5.10 -14.33 -9.06
CA ILE A 27 -6.18 -14.60 -8.14
C ILE A 27 -5.80 -14.01 -6.80
N TRP A 28 -6.54 -12.99 -6.39
CA TRP A 28 -6.37 -12.35 -5.10
C TRP A 28 -7.34 -12.93 -4.07
N SER A 29 -6.89 -13.10 -2.84
CA SER A 29 -7.73 -13.45 -1.71
C SER A 29 -7.28 -12.67 -0.47
N SER A 30 -8.25 -12.28 0.35
CA SER A 30 -7.99 -11.72 1.68
C SER A 30 -8.27 -12.77 2.74
N SER A 31 -7.54 -12.73 3.86
CA SER A 31 -7.88 -13.53 5.03
C SER A 31 -9.18 -13.08 5.69
N ASP A 32 -9.55 -11.80 5.55
CA ASP A 32 -10.81 -11.24 6.05
C ASP A 32 -11.22 -10.00 5.24
N ASP A 33 -12.25 -10.15 4.40
CA ASP A 33 -12.80 -9.09 3.56
C ASP A 33 -13.48 -7.97 4.36
N SER A 34 -13.88 -8.24 5.61
CA SER A 34 -14.45 -7.24 6.52
C SER A 34 -13.39 -6.25 7.03
N ILE A 35 -12.11 -6.64 6.94
CA ILE A 35 -10.96 -5.83 7.34
C ILE A 35 -10.31 -5.18 6.12
N VAL A 36 -9.94 -5.98 5.12
CA VAL A 36 -9.36 -5.53 3.85
C VAL A 36 -9.94 -6.38 2.74
N SER A 37 -10.57 -5.75 1.74
CA SER A 37 -10.99 -6.43 0.52
C SER A 37 -10.03 -6.11 -0.62
N VAL A 38 -9.84 -7.07 -1.53
CA VAL A 38 -8.99 -6.94 -2.72
C VAL A 38 -9.80 -7.27 -3.96
N ASP A 39 -9.76 -6.40 -4.97
CA ASP A 39 -10.44 -6.66 -6.24
C ASP A 39 -9.58 -7.49 -7.21
N LYS A 40 -10.18 -7.92 -8.32
CA LYS A 40 -9.50 -8.69 -9.38
C LYS A 40 -8.29 -7.98 -10.00
N ASN A 41 -8.23 -6.64 -9.88
CA ASN A 41 -7.13 -5.84 -10.40
C ASN A 41 -6.05 -5.59 -9.32
N GLY A 42 -6.17 -6.18 -8.13
CA GLY A 42 -5.24 -5.98 -7.02
C GLY A 42 -5.48 -4.68 -6.24
N ARG A 43 -6.64 -4.04 -6.39
CA ARG A 43 -6.99 -2.84 -5.63
C ARG A 43 -7.50 -3.23 -4.24
N LEU A 44 -6.79 -2.77 -3.23
CA LEU A 44 -7.15 -2.93 -1.82
C LEU A 44 -8.10 -1.84 -1.36
N THR A 45 -9.12 -2.25 -0.62
CA THR A 45 -10.02 -1.36 0.12
C THR A 45 -9.98 -1.75 1.59
N LEU A 46 -9.55 -0.82 2.43
CA LEU A 46 -9.54 -1.00 3.88
C LEU A 46 -10.89 -0.64 4.46
N ASN A 47 -11.47 -1.60 5.20
CA ASN A 47 -12.79 -1.51 5.81
C ASN A 47 -12.71 -1.41 7.35
N SER A 48 -11.66 -2.00 7.96
CA SER A 48 -11.47 -1.99 9.42
C SER A 48 -10.02 -1.72 9.84
N LYS A 49 -9.85 -1.30 11.10
CA LYS A 49 -8.58 -0.94 11.77
C LYS A 49 -7.75 -2.13 12.26
N GLU A 50 -7.78 -3.23 11.53
CA GLU A 50 -7.11 -4.47 11.92
C GLU A 50 -6.08 -4.90 10.86
N THR A 51 -5.28 -5.90 11.20
CA THR A 51 -4.31 -6.47 10.26
C THR A 51 -4.98 -7.61 9.50
N SER A 52 -4.91 -7.56 8.18
CA SER A 52 -5.36 -8.66 7.33
C SER A 52 -4.26 -9.04 6.35
N THR A 53 -4.20 -10.31 5.97
CA THR A 53 -3.21 -10.82 5.02
C THR A 53 -3.87 -11.00 3.67
N VAL A 54 -3.27 -10.40 2.65
CA VAL A 54 -3.71 -10.55 1.26
C VAL A 54 -2.75 -11.49 0.55
N THR A 55 -3.31 -12.51 -0.11
CA THR A 55 -2.58 -13.51 -0.88
C THR A 55 -2.86 -13.32 -2.36
N ALA A 56 -1.79 -13.20 -3.15
CA ALA A 56 -1.82 -13.28 -4.60
C ALA A 56 -1.42 -14.68 -5.03
N THR A 57 -2.22 -15.32 -5.87
CA THR A 57 -1.90 -16.60 -6.51
C THR A 57 -1.88 -16.40 -8.02
N VAL A 58 -0.76 -16.71 -8.66
CA VAL A 58 -0.65 -16.65 -10.13
C VAL A 58 -0.97 -18.01 -10.76
N GLU A 59 -1.32 -18.04 -12.04
CA GLU A 59 -1.72 -19.28 -12.76
C GLU A 59 -0.69 -20.41 -12.66
N ASN A 60 0.60 -20.07 -12.56
CA ASN A 60 1.68 -21.03 -12.37
C ASN A 60 1.73 -21.65 -10.95
N GLY A 61 0.71 -21.42 -10.12
CA GLY A 61 0.60 -21.94 -8.75
C GLY A 61 1.51 -21.27 -7.73
N LYS A 62 2.30 -20.26 -8.13
CA LYS A 62 3.12 -19.47 -7.21
C LYS A 62 2.25 -18.51 -6.42
N THR A 63 2.58 -18.31 -5.15
CA THR A 63 1.87 -17.40 -4.27
C THR A 63 2.79 -16.33 -3.72
N ALA A 64 2.25 -15.13 -3.53
CA ALA A 64 2.88 -14.05 -2.78
C ALA A 64 1.90 -13.58 -1.70
N GLN A 65 2.41 -13.29 -0.51
CA GLN A 65 1.60 -12.84 0.61
C GLN A 65 2.07 -11.46 1.05
N CYS A 66 1.13 -10.58 1.35
CA CYS A 66 1.39 -9.25 1.88
C CYS A 66 0.52 -9.05 3.13
N ALA A 67 1.16 -8.79 4.26
CA ALA A 67 0.46 -8.37 5.47
C ALA A 67 0.11 -6.88 5.34
N VAL A 68 -1.18 -6.57 5.34
CA VAL A 68 -1.68 -5.21 5.24
C VAL A 68 -2.11 -4.79 6.65
N THR A 69 -1.36 -3.87 7.24
CA THR A 69 -1.71 -3.26 8.53
C THR A 69 -2.39 -1.92 8.29
N ALA A 70 -3.67 -1.84 8.66
CA ALA A 70 -4.42 -0.60 8.65
C ALA A 70 -3.97 0.29 9.81
N PHE A 71 -3.56 1.53 9.53
CA PHE A 71 -3.33 2.55 10.55
C PHE A 71 -4.25 3.74 10.31
N ASP A 72 -4.79 4.31 11.39
CA ASP A 72 -5.46 5.61 11.32
C ASP A 72 -4.42 6.70 11.02
N LEU A 73 -4.74 7.57 10.07
CA LEU A 73 -4.01 8.82 9.87
C LEU A 73 -4.51 9.80 10.94
N TYR A 74 -3.88 9.73 12.13
CA TYR A 74 -4.19 10.58 13.29
C TYR A 74 -3.61 11.98 13.09
N GLY A 75 -4.19 12.73 12.15
CA GLY A 75 -3.89 14.14 11.95
C GLY A 75 -2.83 14.44 10.90
N LEU A 76 -3.06 15.56 10.21
CA LEU A 76 -2.07 16.24 9.39
C LEU A 76 -1.31 17.17 10.33
N GLU A 77 -0.17 16.75 10.86
CA GLU A 77 0.75 17.70 11.50
C GLU A 77 1.48 18.43 10.37
N ILE A 78 1.39 19.76 10.34
CA ILE A 78 2.32 20.55 9.54
C ILE A 78 3.67 20.31 10.20
N ASP A 79 4.54 19.51 9.57
CA ASP A 79 5.93 19.38 9.98
C ASP A 79 6.49 20.79 10.20
N PRO A 80 6.75 21.23 11.44
CA PRO A 80 7.51 22.44 11.64
C PRO A 80 8.97 22.03 11.42
N SER A 81 9.32 21.68 10.19
CA SER A 81 10.70 21.85 9.72
C SER A 81 11.03 23.28 10.15
N PRO A 82 12.04 23.50 11.01
CA PRO A 82 12.23 24.80 11.62
C PRO A 82 12.27 25.81 10.49
N VAL A 83 11.28 26.71 10.48
CA VAL A 83 11.20 27.82 9.53
C VAL A 83 12.60 28.42 9.52
N SER A 84 13.27 28.30 8.37
CA SER A 84 14.58 28.87 8.15
C SER A 84 14.49 30.29 8.67
N SER A 85 15.28 30.62 9.69
CA SER A 85 15.23 31.87 10.42
C SER A 85 15.07 33.03 9.44
N LEU A 86 13.90 33.66 9.43
CA LEU A 86 13.73 34.96 8.80
C LEU A 86 14.49 35.96 9.71
N PRO A 87 15.47 36.73 9.20
CA PRO A 87 16.05 37.80 10.00
C PRO A 87 14.94 38.79 10.39
N VAL A 88 14.89 39.14 11.68
CA VAL A 88 14.04 40.22 12.15
C VAL A 88 14.58 41.53 11.59
N GLY A 89 13.73 42.30 10.91
CA GLY A 89 14.03 43.67 10.50
C GLY A 89 14.97 43.81 9.30
N THR A 90 14.40 43.92 8.10
CA THR A 90 14.93 44.90 7.14
C THR A 90 13.81 45.86 6.82
N THR A 91 13.78 46.94 7.58
CA THR A 91 13.11 48.17 7.21
C THR A 91 14.16 49.02 6.48
N VAL A 92 13.77 49.44 5.27
CA VAL A 92 14.44 50.27 4.23
C VAL A 92 15.59 49.66 3.44
#